data_AF-D6AA13-F1
#
_entry.id   AF-D6AA13-F1
#
_cell.length_a   1.000
_cell.length_b   1.000
_cell.length_c   1.000
_cell.angle_alpha   90.00
_cell.angle_beta   90.00
_cell.angle_gamma   90.00
#
_symmetry.space_group_name_H-M   'P 1'
#
loop_
_entity.id
_entity.type
_entity.pdbx_description
1 polymer ?
#
loop_
_entity_poly.entity_id
_entity_poly.type
_entity_poly.pdbx_seq_one_letter_code
_entity_poly.pdbx_strand_id
1 'polypeptide(L)'
;MHGSTNDHAIRNDVYVTHKTPAIKKWLLAHPRFHLHFTPTSASWLNLVERWFAELTQKKLRRGVHRSVQALERDIRSWLADWNEHPRPFVWTKTADEILDKVAAYCRRISDSGH
;
A
#
# COMPACT_ATOMS: atom_id res chain seq x y z
N MET A 1 4.07 -0.40 -31.68
CA MET A 1 4.19 0.74 -30.75
C MET A 1 4.23 0.16 -29.33
N HIS A 2 5.39 0.13 -28.69
CA HIS A 2 5.50 -0.32 -27.30
C HIS A 2 5.18 0.87 -26.38
N GLY A 3 3.99 0.88 -25.78
CA GLY A 3 3.64 1.85 -24.76
C GLY A 3 4.56 1.66 -23.55
N SER A 4 5.36 2.68 -23.26
CA SER A 4 6.16 2.72 -22.02
C SER A 4 5.20 2.98 -20.86
N THR A 5 4.62 1.93 -20.30
CA THR A 5 3.85 2.04 -19.07
C THR A 5 4.84 2.34 -17.94
N ASN A 6 4.77 3.56 -17.38
CA ASN A 6 5.50 3.86 -16.15
C ASN A 6 4.90 3.02 -15.02
N ASP A 7 5.76 2.37 -14.25
CA ASP A 7 5.32 1.48 -13.16
C ASP A 7 5.09 2.34 -11.92
N HIS A 8 3.83 2.71 -11.70
CA HIS A 8 3.41 3.50 -10.55
C HIS A 8 3.24 2.61 -9.31
N ALA A 9 4.12 2.78 -8.33
CA ALA A 9 4.01 2.10 -7.05
C ALA A 9 3.40 3.06 -6.01
N ILE A 10 2.14 2.84 -5.66
CA ILE A 10 1.52 3.47 -4.50
C ILE A 10 2.02 2.72 -3.27
N ARG A 11 2.86 3.38 -2.48
CA ARG A 11 3.42 2.78 -1.28
C ARG A 11 2.77 3.36 -0.04
N ASN A 12 2.14 2.47 0.71
CA ASN A 12 1.92 2.67 2.12
C ASN A 12 3.05 2.00 2.90
N ASP A 13 3.95 2.81 3.44
CA ASP A 13 4.41 2.66 4.83
C ASP A 13 5.34 3.84 5.16
N VAL A 14 5.28 4.27 6.43
CA VAL A 14 6.24 5.21 7.04
C VAL A 14 7.51 4.48 7.52
N TYR A 15 7.71 3.24 7.09
CA TYR A 15 8.72 2.32 7.60
C TYR A 15 10.12 2.71 7.09
N VAL A 16 11.08 2.70 8.02
CA VAL A 16 12.42 3.27 7.83
C VAL A 16 13.26 2.51 6.79
N THR A 17 12.99 1.22 6.57
CA THR A 17 13.81 0.36 5.68
C THR A 17 13.89 0.84 4.25
N HIS A 18 12.87 1.55 3.77
CA HIS A 18 12.85 2.06 2.40
C HIS A 18 13.41 3.47 2.26
N LYS A 19 13.80 4.10 3.38
CA LYS A 19 14.54 5.37 3.38
C LYS A 19 16.05 5.12 3.44
N THR A 20 16.47 3.86 3.46
CA THR A 20 17.89 3.47 3.49
C THR A 20 18.61 3.96 2.23
N PRO A 21 19.92 4.29 2.34
CA PRO A 21 20.72 4.72 1.20
C PRO A 21 20.72 3.71 0.04
N ALA A 22 20.70 2.41 0.35
CA ALA A 22 20.68 1.34 -0.66
C ALA A 22 19.42 1.40 -1.54
N ILE A 23 18.24 1.54 -0.91
CA ILE A 23 16.97 1.63 -1.64
C ILE A 23 16.87 2.94 -2.44
N LYS A 24 17.33 4.06 -1.87
CA LYS A 24 17.40 5.34 -2.60
C LYS A 24 18.28 5.24 -3.84
N LYS A 25 19.47 4.63 -3.72
CA LYS A 25 20.39 4.41 -4.85
C LYS A 25 19.77 3.54 -5.92
N TRP A 26 19.06 2.48 -5.52
CA TRP A 26 18.38 1.61 -6.47
C TRP A 26 17.27 2.35 -7.23
N LEU A 27 16.43 3.14 -6.54
CA LEU A 27 15.35 3.90 -7.19
C LEU A 27 15.88 4.94 -8.19
N LEU A 28 16.99 5.61 -7.87
CA LEU A 28 17.66 6.53 -8.80
C LEU A 28 18.15 5.83 -10.07
N ALA A 29 18.56 4.56 -9.96
CA ALA A 29 18.98 3.76 -11.10
C ALA A 29 17.80 3.17 -11.91
N HIS A 30 16.57 3.22 -11.39
CA HIS A 30 15.39 2.63 -12.03
C HIS A 30 14.25 3.65 -12.14
N PRO A 31 14.35 4.63 -13.07
CA PRO A 31 13.44 5.78 -13.17
C PRO A 31 12.01 5.40 -13.58
N ARG A 32 11.79 4.15 -14.02
CA ARG A 32 10.47 3.60 -14.31
C ARG A 32 9.58 3.50 -13.07
N PHE A 33 10.16 3.43 -11.88
CA PHE A 33 9.43 3.29 -10.63
C PHE A 33 9.23 4.65 -9.96
N HIS A 34 7.98 5.09 -9.89
CA HIS A 34 7.59 6.29 -9.14
C HIS A 34 6.93 5.90 -7.83
N LEU A 35 7.55 6.32 -6.72
CA LEU A 35 6.99 6.12 -5.39
C LEU A 35 6.07 7.29 -5.02
N HIS A 36 4.81 6.97 -4.76
CA HIS A 36 3.86 7.91 -4.16
C HIS A 36 3.73 7.61 -2.66
N PHE A 37 3.99 8.61 -1.83
CA PHE A 37 3.87 8.51 -0.37
C PHE A 37 2.48 8.95 0.09
N THR A 38 1.84 8.12 0.89
CA THR A 38 0.61 8.50 1.59
C THR A 38 0.94 9.48 2.73
N PRO A 39 0.22 10.60 2.90
CA PRO A 39 0.44 11.52 4.01
C PRO A 39 0.35 10.80 5.37
N THR A 40 1.11 11.28 6.35
CA THR A 40 0.95 10.84 7.75
C THR A 40 -0.52 11.00 8.17
N SER A 41 -1.10 9.98 8.81
CA SER A 41 -2.53 9.87 9.15
C SER A 41 -3.52 9.59 8.00
N ALA A 42 -3.04 9.24 6.79
CA ALA A 42 -3.88 8.80 5.67
C ALA A 42 -4.14 7.27 5.64
N SER A 43 -4.37 6.65 6.80
CA SER A 43 -4.63 5.20 6.91
C SER A 43 -5.88 4.73 6.15
N TRP A 44 -6.77 5.65 5.78
CA TRP A 44 -7.93 5.39 4.94
C TRP A 44 -7.59 5.19 3.45
N LEU A 45 -6.39 5.61 3.01
CA LEU A 45 -5.87 5.40 1.66
C LEU A 45 -5.18 4.04 1.50
N ASN A 46 -5.16 3.27 2.57
CA ASN A 46 -4.33 2.09 2.72
C ASN A 46 -5.09 0.80 2.45
N LEU A 47 -5.46 0.63 1.18
CA LEU A 47 -6.16 -0.56 0.72
C LEU A 47 -5.33 -1.85 0.94
N VAL A 48 -4.01 -1.72 0.92
CA VAL A 48 -3.08 -2.82 1.17
C VAL A 48 -3.15 -3.29 2.63
N GLU A 49 -3.17 -2.39 3.62
CA GLU A 49 -3.37 -2.81 5.03
C GLU A 49 -4.76 -3.40 5.26
N ARG A 50 -5.80 -2.87 4.62
CA ARG A 50 -7.14 -3.49 4.69
C ARG A 50 -7.14 -4.90 4.10
N TRP A 51 -6.45 -5.11 3.00
CA TRP A 51 -6.26 -6.44 2.42
C TRP A 51 -5.51 -7.40 3.35
N PHE A 52 -4.45 -6.94 4.02
CA PHE A 52 -3.75 -7.74 5.03
C PHE A 52 -4.63 -8.06 6.25
N ALA A 53 -5.49 -7.13 6.66
CA ALA A 53 -6.45 -7.37 7.73
C ALA A 53 -7.48 -8.45 7.36
N GLU A 54 -7.95 -8.45 6.11
CA GLU A 54 -8.83 -9.49 5.55
C GLU A 54 -8.15 -10.86 5.52
N LEU A 55 -6.92 -10.96 5.01
CA LEU A 55 -6.11 -12.18 5.05
C LEU A 55 -5.97 -12.70 6.48
N THR A 56 -5.64 -11.79 7.41
CA THR A 56 -5.45 -12.14 8.82
C THR A 56 -6.73 -12.69 9.44
N GLN A 57 -7.87 -12.01 9.26
CA GLN A 57 -9.14 -12.44 9.85
C GLN A 57 -9.64 -13.75 9.24
N LYS A 58 -9.54 -13.90 7.91
CA LYS A 58 -10.17 -15.03 7.19
C LYS A 58 -9.32 -16.29 7.15
N LYS A 59 -8.00 -16.18 7.19
CA LYS A 59 -7.10 -17.34 7.05
C LYS A 59 -6.14 -17.52 8.21
N LEU A 60 -5.48 -16.47 8.67
CA LEU A 60 -4.39 -16.64 9.64
C LEU A 60 -4.89 -16.82 11.09
N ARG A 61 -5.89 -16.05 11.53
CA ARG A 61 -6.34 -16.03 12.93
C ARG A 61 -7.02 -17.34 13.38
N ARG A 62 -7.54 -18.13 12.43
CA ARG A 62 -8.22 -19.42 12.69
C ARG A 62 -7.47 -20.62 12.12
N GLY A 63 -6.36 -20.41 11.43
CA GLY A 63 -5.55 -21.45 10.84
C GLY A 63 -4.61 -22.08 11.86
N VAL A 64 -4.62 -23.42 11.95
CA VAL A 64 -3.58 -24.16 12.67
C VAL A 64 -2.64 -24.76 11.62
N HIS A 65 -1.55 -24.05 11.35
CA HIS A 65 -0.56 -24.48 10.37
C HIS A 65 0.55 -25.27 11.07
N ARG A 66 0.74 -26.54 10.66
CA ARG A 66 1.73 -27.45 11.27
C ARG A 66 3.13 -27.31 10.68
N SER A 67 3.31 -26.47 9.66
CA SER A 67 4.60 -26.12 9.05
C SER A 67 4.51 -24.83 8.24
N VAL A 68 5.67 -24.25 7.90
CA VAL A 68 5.77 -23.08 7.03
C VAL A 68 5.20 -23.39 5.63
N GLN A 69 5.48 -24.57 5.09
CA GLN A 69 4.97 -25.00 3.78
C GLN A 69 3.45 -25.11 3.77
N ALA A 70 2.84 -25.52 4.89
CA ALA A 70 1.38 -25.55 5.02
C ALA A 70 0.80 -24.13 5.03
N LEU A 71 1.42 -23.20 5.76
CA LEU A 71 1.04 -21.79 5.77
C LEU A 71 1.14 -21.16 4.37
N GLU A 72 2.26 -21.37 3.67
CA GLU A 72 2.46 -20.81 2.32
C GLU A 72 1.40 -21.31 1.33
N ARG A 73 1.10 -22.61 1.36
CA ARG A 73 0.07 -23.19 0.49
C ARG A 73 -1.30 -22.60 0.78
N ASP A 74 -1.66 -22.43 2.05
CA ASP A 74 -2.96 -21.89 2.44
C ASP A 74 -3.10 -20.41 2.03
N ILE A 75 -2.03 -19.62 2.17
CA ILE A 75 -1.99 -18.22 1.68
C ILE A 75 -2.15 -18.18 0.16
N ARG A 76 -1.44 -19.04 -0.58
CA ARG A 76 -1.52 -19.09 -2.05
C ARG A 76 -2.91 -19.49 -2.54
N SER A 77 -3.53 -20.49 -1.90
CA SER A 77 -4.90 -20.90 -2.20
C SER A 77 -5.88 -19.77 -1.96
N TRP A 78 -5.77 -19.09 -0.82
CA TRP A 78 -6.64 -17.96 -0.53
C TRP A 78 -6.45 -16.79 -1.50
N LEU A 79 -5.22 -16.53 -1.93
CA LEU A 79 -4.92 -15.51 -2.93
C LEU A 79 -5.58 -15.84 -4.28
N ALA A 80 -5.54 -17.11 -4.69
CA ALA A 80 -6.22 -17.55 -5.91
C ALA A 80 -7.73 -17.32 -5.83
N ASP A 81 -8.37 -17.79 -4.74
CA ASP A 81 -9.81 -17.60 -4.51
C ASP A 81 -10.20 -16.12 -4.46
N TRP A 82 -9.37 -15.28 -3.81
CA TRP A 82 -9.59 -13.84 -3.71
C TRP A 82 -9.50 -13.14 -5.06
N ASN A 83 -8.53 -13.53 -5.90
CA ASN A 83 -8.35 -12.94 -7.23
C ASN A 83 -9.43 -13.37 -8.22
N GLU A 84 -9.99 -14.57 -8.07
CA GLU A 84 -11.15 -15.04 -8.84
C GLU A 84 -12.44 -14.32 -8.44
N HIS A 85 -12.54 -13.90 -7.17
CA HIS A 85 -13.70 -13.19 -6.63
C HIS A 85 -13.31 -11.87 -5.96
N PRO A 86 -12.78 -10.89 -6.74
CA PRO A 86 -12.29 -9.66 -6.17
C PRO A 86 -13.44 -8.88 -5.54
N ARG A 87 -13.27 -8.55 -4.26
CA ARG A 87 -14.16 -7.60 -3.58
C ARG A 87 -13.52 -6.23 -3.62
N PRO A 88 -13.94 -5.33 -4.52
CA PRO A 88 -13.37 -4.00 -4.59
C PRO A 88 -13.62 -3.28 -3.26
N PHE A 89 -12.58 -2.69 -2.70
CA PHE A 89 -12.73 -1.82 -1.55
C PHE A 89 -13.38 -0.51 -2.00
N VAL A 90 -14.52 -0.18 -1.39
CA VAL A 90 -15.20 1.09 -1.65
C VAL A 90 -14.52 2.19 -0.85
N TRP A 91 -14.10 3.24 -1.56
CA TRP A 91 -13.64 4.48 -0.96
C TRP A 91 -14.83 5.17 -0.31
N THR A 92 -14.82 5.30 1.01
CA THR A 92 -15.91 5.96 1.75
C THR A 92 -15.76 7.47 1.78
N LYS A 93 -14.63 8.01 1.32
CA LYS A 93 -14.36 9.43 1.20
C LYS A 93 -14.33 9.83 -0.26
N THR A 94 -14.97 10.95 -0.56
CA THR A 94 -14.98 11.55 -1.89
C THR A 94 -13.62 12.15 -2.23
N ALA A 95 -13.30 12.26 -3.52
CA ALA A 95 -12.04 12.90 -3.97
C ALA A 95 -11.86 14.31 -3.39
N ASP A 96 -12.95 15.06 -3.23
CA ASP A 96 -12.92 16.44 -2.73
C ASP A 96 -12.53 16.49 -1.24
N GLU A 97 -13.12 15.64 -0.40
CA GLU A 97 -12.74 15.54 1.02
C GLU A 97 -11.26 15.15 1.22
N ILE A 98 -10.70 14.45 0.24
CA ILE A 98 -9.29 14.04 0.22
C ILE A 98 -8.41 15.24 -0.12
N LEU A 99 -8.75 15.95 -1.19
CA LEU A 99 -8.03 17.13 -1.65
C LEU A 99 -8.06 18.24 -0.60
N ASP A 100 -9.18 18.44 0.07
CA ASP A 100 -9.31 19.42 1.15
C ASP A 100 -8.41 19.11 2.35
N LYS A 101 -8.31 17.83 2.74
CA LYS A 101 -7.40 17.41 3.81
C LYS A 101 -5.94 17.56 3.41
N VAL A 102 -5.59 17.24 2.16
CA VAL A 102 -4.23 17.43 1.64
C VAL A 102 -3.90 18.92 1.61
N ALA A 103 -4.80 19.78 1.12
CA ALA A 103 -4.62 21.23 1.09
C ALA A 103 -4.49 21.84 2.49
N ALA A 104 -5.27 21.37 3.46
CA ALA A 104 -5.14 21.78 4.86
C ALA A 104 -3.79 21.35 5.48
N TYR A 105 -3.33 20.13 5.18
CA TYR A 105 -2.03 19.64 5.63
C TYR A 105 -0.87 20.44 4.99
N CYS A 106 -0.91 20.66 3.68
CA CYS A 106 0.08 21.44 2.93
C CYS A 106 0.20 22.87 3.45
N ARG A 107 -0.93 23.53 3.76
CA ARG A 107 -0.93 24.87 4.38
C ARG A 107 -0.25 24.86 5.75
N ARG A 108 -0.52 23.84 6.57
CA ARG A 108 0.07 23.74 7.91
C ARG A 108 1.59 23.53 7.90
N ILE A 109 2.13 22.86 6.89
CA ILE A 109 3.58 22.64 6.73
C ILE A 109 4.28 23.80 6.00
N SER A 110 3.56 24.58 5.19
CA SER A 110 4.12 25.80 4.58
C SER A 110 4.17 26.96 5.57
N ASP A 111 3.23 27.02 6.53
CA ASP A 111 3.18 28.05 7.57
C ASP A 111 4.06 27.72 8.80
N SER A 112 4.67 26.54 8.86
CA SER A 112 5.73 26.24 9.83
C SER A 112 7.04 26.88 9.35
N GLY A 113 7.19 28.17 9.64
CA GLY A 113 8.33 28.98 9.25
C GLY A 113 9.68 28.35 9.60
N HIS A 114 10.44 28.04 8.55
CA HIS A 114 11.90 28.04 8.52
C HIS A 114 12.34 29.00 7.43
#